data_AF-A0A2E1I1I5-F1
#
_entry.id   AF-A0A2E1I1I5-F1
#
_cell.length_a   1.000
_cell.length_b   1.000
_cell.length_c   1.000
_cell.angle_alpha   90.00
_cell.angle_beta   90.00
_cell.angle_gamma   90.00
#
_symmetry.space_group_name_H-M   'P 1'
#
loop_
_entity.id
_entity.type
_entity.pdbx_description
1 polymer ?
#
loop_
_entity_poly.entity_id
_entity_poly.type
_entity_poly.pdbx_seq_one_letter_code
_entity_poly.pdbx_strand_id
1 'polypeptide(L)'
;SLIALNLKVDSNELPFSIETFTIAINNLNNNGATLDFYWENTIVSFKINTLNREKVISDIKKALNNNPKSQDYYKAAVFYLEENLDINLAKKWIDRCFELRKDTPYWMLQKKSLIYLAYGNKDQALKIANEGLAIAKETKIKDSIKMLSDTVAYILNN
;
A
#
# COMPACT_ATOMS: atom_id res chain seq x y z
N SER A 1 0.96 -18.65 -31.03
CA SER A 1 1.50 -19.41 -29.87
C SER A 1 1.12 -18.65 -28.61
N LEU A 2 0.36 -19.25 -27.69
CA LEU A 2 -0.11 -18.61 -26.45
C LEU A 2 0.85 -18.94 -25.30
N ILE A 3 2.09 -18.45 -25.38
CA ILE A 3 3.03 -18.56 -24.25
C ILE A 3 2.97 -17.24 -23.49
N ALA A 4 2.38 -17.27 -22.29
CA ALA A 4 2.24 -16.09 -21.44
C ALA A 4 3.52 -15.74 -20.67
N LEU A 5 4.41 -16.72 -20.45
CA LEU A 5 5.65 -16.54 -19.71
C LEU A 5 6.68 -17.61 -20.11
N ASN A 6 7.90 -17.19 -20.45
CA ASN A 6 9.06 -18.05 -20.67
C ASN A 6 10.25 -17.45 -19.89
N LEU A 7 10.89 -18.25 -19.05
CA LEU A 7 11.96 -17.82 -18.16
C LEU A 7 13.11 -18.83 -18.20
N LYS A 8 14.35 -18.31 -18.18
CA LYS A 8 15.57 -19.09 -17.97
C LYS A 8 16.08 -18.75 -16.56
N VAL A 9 16.19 -19.76 -15.71
CA VAL A 9 16.54 -19.60 -14.28
C VAL A 9 17.61 -20.61 -13.93
N ASP A 10 18.58 -20.19 -13.12
CA ASP A 10 19.64 -21.07 -12.64
C ASP A 10 19.11 -22.00 -11.55
N SER A 11 19.56 -23.26 -11.60
CA SER A 11 19.30 -24.28 -10.58
C SER A 11 20.39 -24.26 -9.51
N ASN A 12 20.00 -24.46 -8.25
CA ASN A 12 20.94 -24.64 -7.13
C ASN A 12 20.82 -26.05 -6.55
N GLU A 13 21.90 -26.52 -5.94
CA GLU A 13 21.95 -27.84 -5.31
C GLU A 13 21.61 -27.74 -3.81
N LEU A 14 20.77 -28.66 -3.33
CA LEU A 14 20.36 -28.80 -1.94
C LEU A 14 21.26 -29.81 -1.23
N PRO A 15 21.52 -29.64 0.09
CA PRO A 15 22.33 -30.57 0.87
C PRO A 15 21.62 -31.90 1.21
N PHE A 16 20.39 -32.10 0.72
CA PHE A 16 19.57 -33.30 0.91
C PHE A 16 18.66 -33.52 -0.30
N SER A 17 18.18 -34.76 -0.47
CA SER A 17 17.30 -35.14 -1.60
C SER A 17 15.82 -35.09 -1.20
N ILE A 18 14.98 -34.62 -2.13
CA ILE A 18 13.52 -34.59 -2.05
C ILE A 18 12.95 -35.52 -3.13
N GLU A 19 12.24 -36.56 -2.73
CA GLU A 19 11.68 -37.55 -3.66
C GLU A 19 10.34 -37.11 -4.29
N THR A 20 9.67 -36.12 -3.71
CA THR A 20 8.39 -35.60 -4.19
C THR A 20 8.59 -34.28 -4.92
N PHE A 21 8.22 -34.25 -6.21
CA PHE A 21 8.21 -33.01 -6.99
C PHE A 21 7.29 -31.98 -6.34
N THR A 22 7.86 -30.89 -5.84
CA THR A 22 7.14 -29.90 -5.05
C THR A 22 7.20 -28.54 -5.74
N ILE A 23 6.03 -27.92 -5.90
CA ILE A 23 5.89 -26.52 -6.30
C ILE A 23 5.39 -25.74 -5.09
N ALA A 24 6.15 -24.75 -4.64
CA ALA A 24 5.80 -23.94 -3.48
C ALA A 24 5.81 -22.45 -3.80
N ILE A 25 4.83 -21.73 -3.24
CA ILE A 25 4.83 -20.26 -3.20
C ILE A 25 5.32 -19.85 -1.82
N ASN A 26 6.53 -19.30 -1.75
CA ASN A 26 7.19 -18.92 -0.51
C ASN A 26 7.40 -17.40 -0.42
N ASN A 27 7.89 -16.93 0.74
CA ASN A 27 8.31 -15.53 0.97
C ASN A 27 7.25 -14.47 0.61
N LEU A 28 5.97 -14.80 0.81
CA LEU A 28 4.84 -13.90 0.57
C LEU A 28 4.98 -12.60 1.36
N ASN A 29 5.00 -11.48 0.65
CA ASN A 29 5.00 -10.14 1.22
C ASN A 29 4.27 -9.16 0.28
N ASN A 30 4.12 -7.91 0.70
CA ASN A 30 3.42 -6.88 -0.08
C ASN A 30 4.01 -6.63 -1.48
N ASN A 31 5.29 -6.97 -1.67
CA ASN A 31 6.03 -6.75 -2.93
C ASN A 31 6.11 -8.02 -3.79
N GLY A 32 5.51 -9.14 -3.36
CA GLY A 32 5.44 -10.37 -4.15
C GLY A 32 5.76 -11.62 -3.36
N ALA A 33 6.18 -12.66 -4.08
CA ALA A 33 6.49 -13.99 -3.56
C ALA A 33 7.64 -14.63 -4.34
N THR A 34 8.13 -15.78 -3.89
CA THR A 34 9.00 -16.67 -4.67
C THR A 34 8.21 -17.91 -5.07
N LEU A 35 8.38 -18.35 -6.32
CA LEU A 35 7.93 -19.66 -6.78
C LEU A 35 9.13 -20.58 -6.83
N ASP A 36 9.06 -21.64 -6.04
CA ASP A 36 10.14 -22.58 -5.84
C ASP A 36 9.73 -23.97 -6.34
N PHE A 37 10.62 -24.58 -7.11
CA PHE A 37 10.50 -25.95 -7.61
C PHE A 37 11.58 -26.80 -6.96
N TYR A 38 11.16 -27.91 -6.35
CA TYR A 38 12.06 -28.85 -5.69
C TYR A 38 11.95 -30.21 -6.36
N TRP A 39 13.11 -30.79 -6.69
CA TRP A 39 13.21 -32.15 -7.21
C TRP A 39 14.59 -32.72 -6.90
N GLU A 40 14.64 -33.89 -6.27
CA GLU A 40 15.89 -34.54 -5.87
C GLU A 40 16.74 -33.58 -5.03
N ASN A 41 18.00 -33.35 -5.41
CA ASN A 41 18.91 -32.38 -4.81
C ASN A 41 18.85 -31.01 -5.51
N THR A 42 17.85 -30.73 -6.35
CA THR A 42 17.77 -29.51 -7.13
C THR A 42 16.66 -28.58 -6.65
N ILE A 43 16.97 -27.30 -6.49
CA ILE A 43 16.01 -26.22 -6.30
C ILE A 43 16.12 -25.19 -7.42
N VAL A 44 14.97 -24.82 -7.99
CA VAL A 44 14.85 -23.68 -8.90
C VAL A 44 13.90 -22.67 -8.26
N SER A 45 14.40 -21.46 -8.01
CA SER A 45 13.63 -20.40 -7.37
C SER A 45 13.56 -19.18 -8.27
N PHE A 46 12.36 -18.66 -8.51
CA PHE A 46 12.22 -17.36 -9.17
C PHE A 46 11.24 -16.44 -8.45
N LYS A 47 11.58 -15.15 -8.43
CA LYS A 47 10.78 -14.13 -7.74
C LYS A 47 9.61 -13.69 -8.62
N ILE A 48 8.39 -13.91 -8.12
CA ILE A 48 7.18 -13.31 -8.67
C ILE A 48 7.02 -11.95 -7.98
N ASN A 49 7.56 -10.90 -8.61
CA ASN A 49 7.31 -9.53 -8.16
C ASN A 49 5.94 -9.10 -8.69
N THR A 50 5.00 -8.83 -7.80
CA THR A 50 3.63 -8.47 -8.20
C THR A 50 3.57 -7.06 -8.77
N LEU A 51 4.42 -6.12 -8.32
CA LEU A 51 4.37 -4.72 -8.74
C LEU A 51 5.73 -4.05 -8.53
N ASN A 52 6.49 -3.83 -9.60
CA ASN A 52 7.64 -2.93 -9.53
C ASN A 52 7.12 -1.53 -9.13
N ARG A 53 7.71 -0.89 -8.11
CA ARG A 53 7.32 0.44 -7.61
C ARG A 53 7.13 1.45 -8.75
N GLU A 54 8.01 1.40 -9.75
CA GLU A 54 7.95 2.24 -10.94
C GLU A 54 6.71 1.99 -11.80
N LYS A 55 6.25 0.74 -11.91
CA LYS A 55 5.03 0.39 -12.64
C LYS A 55 3.80 0.99 -11.96
N VAL A 56 3.71 0.90 -10.64
CA VAL A 56 2.61 1.52 -9.87
C VAL A 56 2.62 3.03 -10.03
N ILE A 57 3.80 3.67 -9.97
CA ILE A 57 3.94 5.11 -10.22
C ILE A 57 3.49 5.47 -11.64
N SER A 58 3.86 4.69 -12.65
CA SER A 58 3.41 4.86 -14.04
C SER A 58 1.88 4.75 -14.15
N ASP A 59 1.29 3.74 -13.52
CA ASP A 59 -0.16 3.50 -13.58
C ASP A 59 -0.93 4.61 -12.84
N ILE A 60 -0.42 5.09 -11.70
CA ILE A 60 -0.95 6.28 -11.01
C ILE A 60 -0.91 7.50 -11.95
N LYS A 61 0.22 7.76 -12.61
CA LYS A 61 0.34 8.89 -13.56
C LYS A 61 -0.68 8.79 -14.70
N LYS A 62 -0.87 7.60 -15.27
CA LYS A 62 -1.88 7.37 -16.31
C LYS A 62 -3.30 7.61 -15.80
N ALA A 63 -3.62 7.10 -14.61
CA ALA A 63 -4.93 7.29 -13.98
C ALA A 63 -5.21 8.78 -13.69
N LEU A 64 -4.21 9.51 -13.20
CA LEU A 64 -4.33 10.93 -12.89
C LEU A 64 -4.41 11.85 -14.12
N ASN A 65 -3.96 11.39 -15.28
CA ASN A 65 -4.08 12.14 -16.54
C ASN A 65 -5.42 11.90 -17.26
N ASN A 66 -6.11 10.80 -16.97
CA ASN A 66 -7.30 10.37 -17.72
C ASN A 66 -8.58 10.54 -16.91
N ASN A 67 -9.03 11.79 -16.76
CA ASN A 67 -10.26 12.16 -16.04
C ASN A 67 -10.37 11.53 -14.64
N PRO A 68 -9.43 11.87 -13.73
CA PRO A 68 -9.31 11.20 -12.45
C PRO A 68 -10.50 11.46 -11.52
N LYS A 69 -10.92 10.40 -10.82
CA LYS A 69 -11.93 10.49 -9.77
C LYS A 69 -11.27 10.78 -8.42
N SER A 70 -12.05 11.26 -7.46
CA SER A 70 -11.62 11.44 -6.07
C SER A 70 -10.87 10.22 -5.52
N GLN A 71 -11.36 9.01 -5.80
CA GLN A 71 -10.74 7.77 -5.34
C GLN A 71 -9.35 7.51 -5.95
N ASP A 72 -9.08 7.97 -7.17
CA ASP A 72 -7.78 7.78 -7.83
C ASP A 72 -6.72 8.65 -7.14
N TYR A 73 -7.09 9.90 -6.81
CA TYR A 73 -6.26 10.79 -6.00
C TYR A 73 -6.01 10.22 -4.60
N TYR A 74 -7.02 9.65 -3.95
CA TYR A 74 -6.86 9.01 -2.65
C TYR A 74 -5.84 7.86 -2.71
N LYS A 75 -6.00 6.94 -3.66
CA LYS A 75 -5.10 5.79 -3.84
C LYS A 75 -3.66 6.26 -4.11
N ALA A 76 -3.50 7.27 -4.97
CA ALA A 76 -2.20 7.84 -5.27
C ALA A 76 -1.52 8.44 -4.03
N ALA A 77 -2.27 9.22 -3.24
CA ALA A 77 -1.76 9.85 -2.03
C ALA A 77 -1.35 8.83 -0.95
N VAL A 78 -2.18 7.81 -0.73
CA VAL A 78 -1.88 6.74 0.23
C VAL A 78 -0.66 5.93 -0.20
N PHE A 79 -0.55 5.58 -1.48
CA PHE A 79 0.63 4.88 -1.99
C PHE A 79 1.90 5.71 -1.78
N TYR A 80 1.85 7.02 -2.03
CA TYR A 80 3.00 7.90 -1.85
C TYR A 80 3.41 8.04 -0.38
N LEU A 81 2.45 8.03 0.55
CA LEU A 81 2.74 7.95 1.98
C LEU A 81 3.39 6.60 2.34
N GLU A 82 2.79 5.49 1.94
CA GLU A 82 3.19 4.14 2.34
C GLU A 82 4.55 3.74 1.77
N GLU A 83 4.88 4.19 0.56
CA GLU A 83 6.18 3.95 -0.09
C GLU A 83 7.24 5.03 0.24
N ASN A 84 6.93 5.97 1.15
CA ASN A 84 7.80 7.08 1.53
C ASN A 84 8.35 7.86 0.31
N LEU A 85 7.44 8.19 -0.62
CA LEU A 85 7.72 8.96 -1.83
C LEU A 85 7.56 10.47 -1.57
N ASP A 86 7.40 11.27 -2.64
CA ASP A 86 7.24 12.73 -2.52
C ASP A 86 5.98 13.09 -1.72
N ILE A 87 6.20 13.51 -0.48
CA ILE A 87 5.14 13.87 0.45
C ILE A 87 4.36 15.12 0.01
N ASN A 88 4.98 16.02 -0.76
CA ASN A 88 4.27 17.19 -1.31
C ASN A 88 3.21 16.76 -2.31
N LEU A 89 3.52 15.77 -3.15
CA LEU A 89 2.57 15.18 -4.09
C LEU A 89 1.47 14.41 -3.36
N ALA A 90 1.83 13.63 -2.33
CA ALA A 90 0.84 12.95 -1.50
C ALA A 90 -0.16 13.94 -0.87
N LYS A 91 0.33 15.04 -0.29
CA LYS A 91 -0.51 16.11 0.25
C LYS A 91 -1.41 16.72 -0.82
N LYS A 92 -0.84 17.09 -1.98
CA LYS A 92 -1.60 17.69 -3.08
C LYS A 92 -2.74 16.79 -3.54
N TRP A 93 -2.48 15.49 -3.68
CA TRP A 93 -3.49 14.55 -4.14
C TRP A 93 -4.53 14.25 -3.08
N ILE A 94 -4.17 14.13 -1.79
CA ILE A 94 -5.20 13.94 -0.76
C ILE A 94 -6.10 15.18 -0.65
N ASP A 95 -5.56 16.39 -0.80
CA ASP A 95 -6.39 17.60 -0.82
C ASP A 95 -7.33 17.58 -2.03
N ARG A 96 -6.81 17.26 -3.23
CA ARG A 96 -7.63 17.13 -4.45
C ARG A 96 -8.70 16.05 -4.34
N CYS A 97 -8.42 14.93 -3.67
CA CYS A 97 -9.40 13.90 -3.37
C CYS A 97 -10.60 14.47 -2.61
N PHE A 98 -10.35 15.28 -1.59
CA PHE A 98 -11.39 15.88 -0.74
C PHE A 98 -12.11 17.06 -1.41
N GLU A 99 -11.47 17.79 -2.32
CA GLU A 99 -12.14 18.81 -3.15
C GLU A 99 -13.20 18.19 -4.08
N LEU A 100 -12.94 16.97 -4.58
CA LEU A 100 -13.81 16.27 -5.53
C LEU A 100 -14.87 15.39 -4.84
N ARG A 101 -14.87 15.34 -3.50
CA ARG A 101 -15.72 14.44 -2.72
C ARG A 101 -16.66 15.23 -1.82
N LYS A 102 -17.86 14.70 -1.62
CA LYS A 102 -18.85 15.27 -0.68
C LYS A 102 -18.87 14.52 0.66
N ASP A 103 -18.64 13.21 0.64
CA ASP A 103 -18.54 12.37 1.82
C ASP A 103 -17.12 12.38 2.41
N THR A 104 -17.00 12.40 3.74
CA THR A 104 -15.69 12.39 4.41
C THR A 104 -15.61 11.24 5.42
N PRO A 105 -15.49 9.98 4.96
CA PRO A 105 -15.49 8.86 5.87
C PRO A 105 -14.26 8.90 6.81
N TYR A 106 -14.45 8.45 8.05
CA TYR A 106 -13.44 8.55 9.12
C TYR A 106 -12.06 7.99 8.75
N TRP A 107 -12.03 6.89 7.99
CA TRP A 107 -10.80 6.23 7.55
C TRP A 107 -10.03 7.04 6.51
N MET A 108 -10.72 7.85 5.68
CA MET A 108 -10.04 8.78 4.77
C MET A 108 -9.42 9.95 5.53
N LEU A 109 -10.13 10.46 6.55
CA LEU A 109 -9.59 11.51 7.43
C LEU A 109 -8.38 11.00 8.20
N GLN A 110 -8.37 9.73 8.62
CA GLN A 110 -7.19 9.11 9.23
C GLN A 110 -5.98 9.13 8.28
N LYS A 111 -6.12 8.69 7.02
CA LYS A 111 -5.00 8.74 6.07
C LYS A 111 -4.58 10.17 5.76
N LYS A 112 -5.53 11.10 5.64
CA LYS A 112 -5.25 12.51 5.43
C LYS A 112 -4.45 13.12 6.59
N SER A 113 -4.80 12.82 7.85
CA SER A 113 -4.04 13.32 9.00
C SER A 113 -2.60 12.78 9.01
N LEU A 114 -2.41 11.50 8.71
CA LEU A 114 -1.06 10.89 8.61
C LEU A 114 -0.22 11.52 7.49
N ILE A 115 -0.83 11.84 6.34
CA ILE A 115 -0.15 12.58 5.26
C ILE A 115 0.26 13.98 5.73
N TYR A 116 -0.62 14.70 6.44
CA TYR A 116 -0.29 16.03 6.97
C TYR A 116 0.80 15.97 8.04
N LEU A 117 0.84 14.92 8.86
CA LEU A 117 1.91 14.70 9.83
C LEU A 117 3.24 14.47 9.12
N ALA A 118 3.28 13.56 8.14
CA ALA A 118 4.49 13.28 7.36
C ALA A 118 4.96 14.50 6.54
N TYR A 119 4.04 15.37 6.12
CA TYR A 119 4.34 16.66 5.51
C TYR A 119 4.96 17.69 6.48
N GLY A 120 4.94 17.41 7.79
CA GLY A 120 5.46 18.29 8.84
C GLY A 120 4.41 19.27 9.39
N ASN A 121 3.14 19.13 9.04
CA ASN A 121 2.05 19.98 9.53
C ASN A 121 1.24 19.27 10.62
N LYS A 122 1.86 19.16 11.80
CA LYS A 122 1.31 18.49 12.98
C LYS A 122 -0.03 19.09 13.44
N ASP A 123 -0.17 20.42 13.43
CA ASP A 123 -1.40 21.08 13.88
C ASP A 123 -2.60 20.73 12.98
N GLN A 124 -2.41 20.77 11.66
CA GLN A 124 -3.47 20.35 10.73
C GLN A 124 -3.71 18.85 10.80
N ALA A 125 -2.67 18.03 10.96
CA ALA A 125 -2.82 16.58 11.16
C ALA A 125 -3.72 16.29 12.37
N LEU A 126 -3.47 16.95 13.50
CA LEU A 126 -4.24 16.79 14.73
C LEU A 126 -5.70 17.24 14.53
N LYS A 127 -5.92 18.38 13.85
CA LYS A 127 -7.27 18.86 13.53
C LYS A 127 -8.05 17.84 12.70
N ILE A 128 -7.45 17.32 11.65
CA ILE A 128 -8.06 16.34 10.73
C ILE A 128 -8.33 15.00 11.46
N ALA A 129 -7.40 14.55 12.30
CA ALA A 129 -7.57 13.32 13.07
C ALA A 129 -8.72 13.43 14.09
N ASN A 130 -8.88 14.59 14.74
CA ASN A 130 -9.99 14.84 15.66
C ASN A 130 -11.34 14.90 14.94
N GLU A 131 -11.40 15.49 13.73
CA GLU A 131 -12.59 15.42 12.87
C GLU A 131 -12.96 13.97 12.54
N GLY A 132 -11.96 13.17 12.13
CA GLY A 132 -12.16 11.74 11.87
C GLY A 132 -12.64 10.97 13.11
N LEU A 133 -12.13 11.30 14.29
CA LEU A 133 -12.55 10.71 15.55
C LEU A 133 -14.00 11.06 15.90
N ALA A 134 -14.45 12.28 15.62
CA ALA A 134 -15.85 12.68 15.82
C ALA A 134 -16.78 11.83 14.93
N ILE A 135 -16.45 11.69 13.64
CA ILE A 135 -17.22 10.85 12.70
C ILE A 135 -17.16 9.38 13.11
N ALA A 136 -16.01 8.87 13.55
CA ALA A 136 -15.89 7.49 14.04
C ALA A 136 -16.81 7.22 15.23
N LYS A 137 -16.98 8.18 16.15
CA LYS A 137 -17.88 8.05 17.31
C LYS A 137 -19.35 7.93 16.89
N GLU A 138 -19.76 8.58 15.81
CA GLU A 138 -21.12 8.48 15.27
C GLU A 138 -21.44 7.07 14.76
N THR A 139 -20.43 6.35 14.23
CA THR A 139 -20.61 4.97 13.74
C THR A 139 -20.88 3.96 14.85
N LYS A 140 -20.53 4.28 16.11
CA LYS A 140 -20.56 3.36 17.27
C LYS A 140 -19.74 2.07 17.10
N ILE A 141 -18.86 1.99 16.10
CA ILE A 141 -17.94 0.88 15.88
C ILE A 141 -16.70 1.10 16.75
N LYS A 142 -16.47 0.22 17.72
CA LYS A 142 -15.35 0.34 18.68
C LYS A 142 -13.99 0.41 17.98
N ASP A 143 -13.77 -0.42 16.96
CA ASP A 143 -12.49 -0.48 16.25
C ASP A 143 -12.20 0.82 15.50
N SER A 144 -13.20 1.45 14.90
CA SER A 144 -13.08 2.73 14.21
C SER A 144 -12.71 3.87 15.18
N ILE A 145 -13.34 3.90 16.36
CA ILE A 145 -13.04 4.87 17.41
C ILE A 145 -11.62 4.67 17.93
N LYS A 146 -11.22 3.41 18.19
CA LYS A 146 -9.88 3.06 18.67
C LYS A 146 -8.83 3.48 17.64
N MET A 147 -9.01 3.10 16.38
CA MET A 147 -8.10 3.43 15.28
C MET A 147 -7.81 4.95 15.20
N LEU A 148 -8.85 5.78 15.30
CA LEU A 148 -8.66 7.25 15.24
C LEU A 148 -8.08 7.81 16.54
N SER A 149 -8.45 7.25 17.70
CA SER A 149 -7.86 7.64 18.99
C SER A 149 -6.35 7.34 19.03
N ASP A 150 -5.95 6.15 18.55
CA ASP A 150 -4.55 5.75 18.44
C ASP A 150 -3.80 6.66 17.44
N THR A 151 -4.46 7.06 16.35
CA THR A 151 -3.90 8.02 15.38
C THR A 151 -3.67 9.41 16.01
N VAL A 152 -4.63 9.91 16.80
CA VAL A 152 -4.47 11.17 17.55
C VAL A 152 -3.30 11.08 18.53
N ALA A 153 -3.21 10.00 19.30
CA ALA A 153 -2.11 9.77 20.23
C ALA A 153 -0.75 9.70 19.51
N TYR A 154 -0.70 9.01 18.37
CA TYR A 154 0.49 8.94 17.53
C TYR A 154 0.95 10.32 17.06
N ILE A 155 0.03 11.16 16.56
CA ILE A 155 0.33 12.53 16.12
C ILE A 155 0.83 13.39 17.30
N LEU A 156 0.29 13.23 18.50
CA LEU A 156 0.77 14.01 19.66
C LEU A 156 2.23 13.67 20.02
N ASN A 157 2.64 12.42 19.81
CA ASN A 157 3.96 11.91 20.18
C ASN A 157 5.05 12.07 19.11
N ASN A 158 4.71 12.52 17.89
CA ASN A 158 5.65 12.72 16.78
C ASN A 158 5.52 14.15 16.24
#